data_AF-A0A453ER72-F1
#
_entry.id   AF-A0A453ER72-F1
#
_cell.length_a   1.000
_cell.length_b   1.000
_cell.length_c   1.000
_cell.angle_alpha   90.00
_cell.angle_beta   90.00
_cell.angle_gamma   90.00
#
_symmetry.space_group_name_H-M   'P 1'
#
loop_
_entity.id
_entity.type
_entity.pdbx_description
1 polymer ?
#
loop_
_entity_poly.entity_id
_entity_poly.type
_entity_poly.pdbx_seq_one_letter_code
_entity_poly.pdbx_strand_id
1 'polypeptide(L)'
;MSSMESLAQLEVLCEKLYNSRDSAERAHAESTLKCFSENSDYISQCQYILDNASTPYALMLASTSLVKQVSDRSLSLQLRLDIRNYVMNYLAARGPKLQNFVTISLIQLACRITKFGWFDDDRFREIFKEATDFLALASQDHYLIGLKILNFLVMEMNQANSAMPLTLHRKIATSFKDQFLLQIFQISLTSLHQLKSEVPDELRRVPISLALRCLSFDFVGSPVDESSEEFGTVQLPASWRPLLQDPSTVQIFFDYYKVNDTSVSKEALECLVRLASVRRSLFVEDPARSQFLSHLMSGTREILQTGQGLADHGNYHEFCRLLGRFKVNYQLSELLNVEFYGEWLGLVAEFTTKSLLSWQWASNSVYYLLSLWSRLVTSVPYLKGDTPSLLDETVPKITEGFITSRINSVQASFADNSPDPDNPLENAESLQDQLESLPYLCRFKYESCSLFIINIMEPLLQAYTARSRLPASGDAAELSVIEGQIAWMVHIIAAILKIRQTVGCSQDSQELFDAELAARVLQLINITDTGVHAQRYQEISKQRLDRAILIFVQNFRRSYVGDQAMHASKV
;
A
#
# COMPACT_ATOMS: atom_id res chain seq x y z
N MET A 1 6.64 43.90 35.72
CA MET A 1 6.89 44.22 34.30
C MET A 1 5.62 43.85 33.54
N SER A 2 5.14 44.74 32.69
CA SER A 2 3.78 44.68 32.16
C SER A 2 3.55 43.37 31.38
N SER A 3 2.41 42.71 31.57
CA SER A 3 2.10 41.41 30.93
C SER A 3 2.20 41.45 29.40
N MET A 4 2.04 42.64 28.80
CA MET A 4 2.19 42.88 27.36
C MET A 4 3.65 42.87 26.89
N GLU A 5 4.60 43.40 27.66
CA GLU A 5 6.04 43.36 27.30
C GLU A 5 6.59 41.93 27.36
N SER A 6 6.12 41.12 28.32
CA SER A 6 6.50 39.70 28.39
C SER A 6 5.92 38.87 27.24
N LEU A 7 4.70 39.20 26.76
CA LEU A 7 4.08 38.49 25.65
C LEU A 7 4.77 38.82 24.32
N ALA A 8 5.07 40.09 24.05
CA ALA A 8 5.77 40.50 22.84
C ALA A 8 7.17 39.85 22.73
N GLN A 9 7.89 39.73 23.84
CA GLN A 9 9.18 39.02 23.87
C GLN A 9 9.01 37.52 23.59
N LEU A 10 7.94 36.90 24.11
CA LEU A 10 7.62 35.50 23.84
C LEU A 10 7.29 35.28 22.35
N GLU A 11 6.52 36.17 21.72
CA GLU A 11 6.20 36.10 20.30
C GLU A 11 7.48 36.15 19.43
N VAL A 12 8.43 37.03 19.78
CA VAL A 12 9.74 37.09 19.11
C VAL A 12 10.52 35.79 19.27
N LEU A 13 10.50 35.17 20.45
CA LEU A 13 11.15 33.88 20.68
C LEU A 13 10.48 32.75 19.86
N CYS A 14 9.16 32.76 19.74
CA CYS A 14 8.41 31.80 18.92
C CYS A 14 8.76 31.95 17.43
N GLU A 15 8.82 33.18 16.93
CA GLU A 15 9.28 33.47 15.55
C GLU A 15 10.69 32.91 15.32
N LYS A 16 11.62 33.15 16.24
CA LYS A 16 12.99 32.59 16.15
C LYS A 16 13.00 31.07 16.16
N LEU A 17 12.18 30.42 16.99
CA LEU A 17 12.11 28.97 17.10
C LEU A 17 11.73 28.31 15.77
N TYR A 18 10.74 28.85 15.06
CA TYR A 18 10.21 28.25 13.83
C TYR A 18 10.86 28.77 12.53
N ASN A 19 11.37 30.01 12.51
CA ASN A 19 11.86 30.65 11.29
C ASN A 19 13.37 30.92 11.23
N SER A 20 14.10 30.89 12.36
CA SER A 20 15.54 31.22 12.33
C SER A 20 16.36 30.15 11.61
N ARG A 21 17.29 30.59 10.75
CA ARG A 21 18.27 29.72 10.07
C ARG A 21 19.50 29.46 10.93
N ASP A 22 19.68 30.20 12.02
CA ASP A 22 20.76 29.99 12.98
C ASP A 22 20.38 28.91 14.00
N SER A 23 21.20 27.86 14.07
CA SER A 23 21.03 26.76 15.02
C SER A 23 21.15 27.22 16.48
N ALA A 24 22.02 28.19 16.76
CA ALA A 24 22.24 28.69 18.12
C ALA A 24 21.03 29.50 18.62
N GLU A 25 20.45 30.33 17.76
CA GLU A 25 19.24 31.09 18.10
C GLU A 25 18.03 30.17 18.32
N ARG A 26 17.84 29.16 17.46
CA ARG A 26 16.77 28.18 17.64
C ARG A 26 16.92 27.40 18.94
N ALA A 27 18.12 26.92 19.24
CA ALA A 27 18.40 26.19 20.49
C ALA A 27 18.16 27.07 21.73
N HIS A 28 18.52 28.35 21.66
CA HIS A 28 18.25 29.30 22.75
C HIS A 28 16.75 29.54 22.95
N ALA A 29 16.00 29.76 21.86
CA ALA A 29 14.55 29.91 21.91
C ALA A 29 13.88 28.64 22.45
N GLU A 30 14.26 27.47 21.98
CA GLU A 30 13.76 26.18 22.44
C GLU A 30 14.02 25.98 23.94
N SER A 31 15.26 26.19 24.39
CA SER A 31 15.62 26.07 25.81
C SER A 31 14.83 27.02 26.71
N THR A 32 14.50 28.21 26.21
CA THR A 32 13.76 29.22 26.97
C THR A 32 12.27 28.88 27.04
N LEU A 33 11.70 28.36 25.96
CA LEU A 33 10.28 28.03 25.85
C LEU A 33 9.94 26.62 26.36
N LYS A 34 10.94 25.77 26.61
CA LYS A 34 10.78 24.38 27.05
C LYS A 34 9.90 24.22 28.30
N CYS A 35 9.95 25.16 29.23
CA CYS A 35 9.17 25.15 30.48
C CYS A 35 7.66 25.04 30.25
N PHE A 36 7.13 25.64 29.17
CA PHE A 36 5.72 25.56 28.81
C PHE A 36 5.27 24.13 28.53
N SER A 37 6.18 23.23 28.16
CA SER A 37 5.85 21.85 27.82
C SER A 37 6.11 20.84 28.94
N GLU A 38 6.80 21.24 30.01
CA GLU A 38 7.28 20.35 31.08
C GLU A 38 6.69 20.67 32.46
N ASN A 39 6.22 21.90 32.66
CA ASN A 39 5.64 22.32 33.93
C ASN A 39 4.15 22.67 33.78
N SER A 40 3.29 21.92 34.48
CA SER A 40 1.83 22.13 34.52
C SER A 40 1.42 23.50 35.04
N ASP A 41 2.27 24.19 35.79
CA ASP A 41 2.02 25.56 36.26
C ASP A 41 1.89 26.55 35.10
N TYR A 42 2.39 26.20 33.90
CA TYR A 42 2.33 27.02 32.69
C TYR A 42 1.04 26.84 31.86
N ILE A 43 0.11 25.97 32.27
CA ILE A 43 -1.15 25.73 31.52
C ILE A 43 -1.97 27.02 31.39
N SER A 44 -2.09 27.78 32.48
CA SER A 44 -2.85 29.04 32.48
C SER A 44 -2.21 30.09 31.56
N GLN A 45 -0.88 30.06 31.44
CA GLN A 45 -0.10 30.93 30.56
C GLN A 45 -0.26 30.50 29.10
N CYS A 46 -0.33 29.19 28.81
CA CYS A 46 -0.67 28.70 27.47
C CYS A 46 -2.07 29.19 27.04
N GLN A 47 -3.07 29.12 27.93
CA GLN A 47 -4.40 29.67 27.64
C GLN A 47 -4.36 31.19 27.45
N TYR A 48 -3.61 31.90 28.28
CA TYR A 48 -3.39 33.34 28.12
C TYR A 48 -2.77 33.69 26.76
N ILE A 49 -1.76 32.93 26.31
CA ILE A 49 -1.14 33.10 24.99
C ILE A 49 -2.19 32.85 23.90
N LEU A 50 -2.98 31.78 23.99
CA LEU A 50 -4.04 31.49 23.02
C LEU A 50 -5.06 32.63 22.92
N ASP A 51 -5.43 33.25 24.04
CA ASP A 51 -6.42 34.32 24.06
C ASP A 51 -5.90 35.68 23.58
N ASN A 52 -4.60 35.96 23.75
CA ASN A 52 -4.03 37.31 23.61
C ASN A 52 -2.93 37.44 22.56
N ALA A 53 -2.27 36.35 22.14
CA ALA A 53 -1.22 36.43 21.14
C ALA A 53 -1.76 36.79 19.76
N SER A 54 -0.95 37.54 19.02
CA SER A 54 -1.22 37.99 17.66
C SER A 54 -0.53 37.12 16.61
N THR A 55 0.56 36.43 17.01
CA THR A 55 1.36 35.61 16.10
C THR A 55 0.91 34.14 16.07
N PRO A 56 0.74 33.53 14.88
CA PRO A 56 0.39 32.10 14.75
C PRO A 56 1.40 31.16 15.41
N TYR A 57 2.68 31.53 15.46
CA TYR A 57 3.73 30.71 16.08
C TYR A 57 3.63 30.66 17.61
N ALA A 58 3.20 31.74 18.27
CA ALA A 58 2.94 31.71 19.70
C ALA A 58 1.73 30.84 20.04
N LEU A 59 0.67 30.90 19.21
CA LEU A 59 -0.49 29.99 19.34
C LEU A 59 -0.06 28.53 19.15
N MET A 60 0.82 28.27 18.17
CA MET A 60 1.38 26.95 17.92
C MET A 60 2.21 26.43 19.11
N LEU A 61 3.07 27.27 19.69
CA LEU A 61 3.82 26.93 20.89
C LEU A 61 2.87 26.54 22.03
N ALA A 62 1.86 27.36 22.31
CA ALA A 62 0.92 27.11 23.40
C ALA A 62 0.15 25.81 23.18
N SER A 63 -0.38 25.59 21.98
CA SER A 63 -1.11 24.37 21.62
C SER A 63 -0.23 23.11 21.73
N THR A 64 0.96 23.12 21.11
CA THR A 64 1.89 21.96 21.15
C THR A 64 2.41 21.67 22.56
N SER A 65 2.63 22.70 23.37
CA SER A 65 2.99 22.56 24.78
C SER A 65 1.89 21.86 25.56
N LEU A 66 0.63 22.27 25.39
CA LEU A 66 -0.52 21.59 26.01
C LEU A 66 -0.67 20.13 25.54
N VAL A 67 -0.39 19.83 24.26
CA VAL A 67 -0.41 18.44 23.75
C VAL A 67 0.59 17.57 24.50
N LYS A 68 1.81 18.07 24.71
CA LYS A 68 2.85 17.35 25.46
C LYS A 68 2.43 17.15 26.92
N GLN A 69 1.95 18.21 27.57
CA GLN A 69 1.53 18.12 28.97
C GLN A 69 0.38 17.14 29.21
N VAL A 70 -0.64 17.10 28.33
CA VAL A 70 -1.71 16.10 28.51
C VAL A 70 -1.23 14.69 28.16
N SER A 71 -0.22 14.57 27.29
CA SER A 71 0.37 13.28 26.95
C SER A 71 1.11 12.63 28.12
N ASP A 72 1.56 13.40 29.11
CA ASP A 72 2.24 12.89 30.31
C ASP A 72 1.27 12.27 31.34
N ARG A 73 -0.05 12.39 31.15
CA ARG A 73 -1.13 11.80 31.99
C ARG A 73 -1.05 12.14 33.49
N SER A 74 -0.28 13.16 33.88
CA SER A 74 -0.12 13.63 35.26
C SER A 74 -1.23 14.59 35.72
N LEU A 75 -1.98 15.16 34.77
CA LEU A 75 -2.99 16.17 35.03
C LEU A 75 -4.26 15.58 35.67
N SER A 76 -4.88 16.35 36.58
CA SER A 76 -6.13 15.96 37.22
C SER A 76 -7.27 15.82 36.21
N LEU A 77 -8.28 15.02 36.54
CA LEU A 77 -9.46 14.82 35.69
C LEU A 77 -10.14 16.15 35.33
N GLN A 78 -10.37 17.00 36.34
CA GLN A 78 -11.05 18.28 36.14
C GLN A 78 -10.26 19.20 35.21
N LEU A 79 -8.95 19.32 35.41
CA LEU A 79 -8.10 20.17 34.56
C LEU A 79 -8.08 19.69 33.10
N ARG A 80 -8.05 18.37 32.87
CA ARG A 80 -8.15 17.81 31.50
C ARG A 80 -9.48 18.18 30.83
N LEU A 81 -10.59 18.12 31.56
CA LEU A 81 -11.90 18.53 31.04
C LEU A 81 -11.95 20.03 30.76
N ASP A 82 -11.40 20.85 31.66
CA ASP A 82 -11.35 22.30 31.49
C ASP A 82 -10.54 22.68 30.24
N ILE A 83 -9.38 22.07 30.03
CA ILE A 83 -8.56 22.29 28.82
C ILE A 83 -9.32 21.86 27.58
N ARG A 84 -9.93 20.67 27.58
CA ARG A 84 -10.69 20.15 26.43
C ARG A 84 -11.86 21.05 26.06
N ASN A 85 -12.66 21.47 27.04
CA ASN A 85 -13.79 22.37 26.82
C ASN A 85 -13.32 23.76 26.35
N TYR A 86 -12.24 24.28 26.93
CA TYR A 86 -11.61 25.52 26.48
C TYR A 86 -11.21 25.44 25.01
N VAL A 87 -10.51 24.38 24.60
CA VAL A 87 -10.04 24.20 23.21
C VAL A 87 -11.22 24.08 22.24
N MET A 88 -12.26 23.32 22.56
CA MET A 88 -13.43 23.18 21.71
C MET A 88 -14.19 24.51 21.55
N ASN A 89 -14.38 25.26 22.64
CA ASN A 89 -14.96 26.60 22.59
C ASN A 89 -14.09 27.60 21.82
N TYR A 90 -12.76 27.49 21.96
CA TYR A 90 -11.80 28.32 21.24
C TYR A 90 -11.85 28.05 19.73
N LEU A 91 -11.90 26.78 19.32
CA LEU A 91 -12.09 26.38 17.91
C LEU A 91 -13.42 26.90 17.36
N ALA A 92 -14.49 26.86 18.15
CA ALA A 92 -15.79 27.38 17.73
C ALA A 92 -15.79 28.91 17.58
N ALA A 93 -15.13 29.63 18.48
CA ALA A 93 -15.16 31.10 18.47
C ALA A 93 -14.13 31.73 17.51
N ARG A 94 -12.94 31.12 17.40
CA ARG A 94 -11.79 31.70 16.68
C ARG A 94 -11.29 30.84 15.53
N GLY A 95 -11.62 29.56 15.48
CA GLY A 95 -11.10 28.59 14.50
C GLY A 95 -11.10 29.07 13.04
N PRO A 96 -12.20 29.65 12.52
CA PRO A 96 -12.24 30.17 11.14
C PRO A 96 -11.19 31.24 10.81
N LYS A 97 -10.65 31.93 11.82
CA LYS A 97 -9.66 32.99 11.66
C LYS A 97 -8.22 32.53 11.90
N LEU A 98 -8.03 31.28 12.33
CA LEU A 98 -6.71 30.74 12.65
C LEU A 98 -6.01 30.23 11.39
N GLN A 99 -4.68 30.24 11.43
CA GLN A 99 -3.87 29.54 10.43
C GLN A 99 -4.11 28.02 10.54
N ASN A 100 -4.16 27.33 9.39
CA ASN A 100 -4.51 25.91 9.31
C ASN A 100 -3.67 25.02 10.24
N PHE A 101 -2.36 25.27 10.35
CA PHE A 101 -1.48 24.49 11.23
C PHE A 101 -1.80 24.65 12.72
N VAL A 102 -2.26 25.84 13.15
CA VAL A 102 -2.69 26.09 14.53
C VAL A 102 -3.99 25.35 14.81
N THR A 103 -4.95 25.44 13.88
CA THR A 103 -6.22 24.71 13.95
C THR A 103 -5.98 23.20 14.06
N ILE A 104 -5.09 22.64 13.23
CA ILE A 104 -4.71 21.23 13.30
C ILE A 104 -4.12 20.87 14.67
N SER A 105 -3.20 21.68 15.21
CA SER A 105 -2.60 21.42 16.52
C SER A 105 -3.63 21.43 17.66
N LEU A 106 -4.58 22.36 17.64
CA LEU A 106 -5.67 22.44 18.62
C LEU A 106 -6.63 21.24 18.50
N ILE A 107 -6.93 20.80 17.28
CA ILE A 107 -7.73 19.59 17.06
C ILE A 107 -7.01 18.34 17.58
N GLN A 108 -5.70 18.23 17.31
CA GLN A 108 -4.87 17.14 17.84
C GLN A 108 -4.87 17.13 19.37
N LEU A 109 -4.78 18.30 20.01
CA LEU A 109 -4.94 18.45 21.45
C LEU A 109 -6.28 17.88 21.90
N ALA A 110 -7.40 18.38 21.36
CA ALA A 110 -8.73 17.91 21.73
C ALA A 110 -8.90 16.38 21.57
N CYS A 111 -8.41 15.80 20.47
CA CYS A 111 -8.45 14.36 20.22
C CYS A 111 -7.57 13.57 21.18
N ARG A 112 -6.35 14.04 21.48
CA ARG A 112 -5.41 13.41 22.42
C ARG A 112 -5.98 13.38 23.84
N ILE A 113 -6.50 14.51 24.31
CA ILE A 113 -7.14 14.58 25.64
C ILE A 113 -8.33 13.61 25.69
N THR A 114 -9.15 13.60 24.63
CA THR A 114 -10.33 12.74 24.56
C THR A 114 -9.98 11.25 24.63
N LYS A 115 -8.99 10.81 23.86
CA LYS A 115 -8.52 9.41 23.91
C LYS A 115 -7.98 9.05 25.29
N PHE A 116 -7.23 9.94 25.92
CA PHE A 116 -6.62 9.65 27.21
C PHE A 116 -7.62 9.68 28.37
N GLY A 117 -8.71 10.43 28.23
CA GLY A 117 -9.84 10.46 29.15
C GLY A 117 -10.98 9.51 28.80
N TRP A 118 -10.86 8.69 27.74
CA TRP A 118 -11.99 7.98 27.13
C TRP A 118 -12.85 7.15 28.10
N PHE A 119 -12.20 6.51 29.09
CA PHE A 119 -12.85 5.71 30.13
C PHE A 119 -12.82 6.38 31.52
N ASP A 120 -12.24 7.58 31.63
CA ASP A 120 -12.16 8.29 32.90
C ASP A 120 -13.47 9.03 33.19
N ASP A 121 -14.09 9.62 32.16
CA ASP A 121 -15.36 10.35 32.24
C ASP A 121 -16.07 10.37 30.88
N ASP A 122 -17.40 10.27 30.89
CA ASP A 122 -18.22 10.20 29.68
C ASP A 122 -18.20 11.52 28.88
N ARG A 123 -17.94 12.65 29.53
CA ARG A 123 -17.84 13.98 28.90
C ARG A 123 -16.75 14.06 27.85
N PHE A 124 -15.69 13.25 27.94
CA PHE A 124 -14.68 13.20 26.87
C PHE A 124 -15.26 12.69 25.54
N ARG A 125 -16.28 11.83 25.59
CA ARG A 125 -16.92 11.24 24.40
C ARG A 125 -17.93 12.19 23.73
N GLU A 126 -18.23 13.33 24.35
CA GLU A 126 -19.06 14.39 23.75
C GLU A 126 -18.41 15.06 22.52
N ILE A 127 -17.12 14.78 22.25
CA ILE A 127 -16.40 15.36 21.09
C ILE A 127 -17.09 15.03 19.78
N PHE A 128 -17.75 13.88 19.69
CA PHE A 128 -18.50 13.49 18.51
C PHE A 128 -19.69 14.42 18.29
N LYS A 129 -20.47 14.68 19.34
CA LYS A 129 -21.61 15.59 19.30
C LYS A 129 -21.16 17.01 18.95
N GLU A 130 -20.10 17.49 19.60
CA GLU A 130 -19.59 18.84 19.31
C GLU A 130 -19.09 18.94 17.87
N ALA A 131 -18.39 17.93 17.35
CA ALA A 131 -18.00 17.90 15.94
C ALA A 131 -19.22 17.95 15.02
N THR A 132 -20.33 17.26 15.35
CA THR A 132 -21.58 17.40 14.59
C THR A 132 -22.23 18.76 14.72
N ASP A 133 -22.08 19.44 15.87
CA ASP A 133 -22.56 20.82 16.05
C ASP A 133 -21.80 21.77 15.13
N PHE A 134 -20.47 21.59 14.93
CA PHE A 134 -19.70 22.33 13.92
C PHE A 134 -20.24 22.13 12.50
N LEU A 135 -20.64 20.90 12.14
CA LEU A 135 -21.22 20.58 10.82
C LEU A 135 -22.61 21.20 10.62
N ALA A 136 -23.36 21.41 11.70
CA ALA A 136 -24.68 22.02 11.66
C ALA A 136 -24.65 23.56 11.55
N LEU A 137 -23.50 24.19 11.83
CA LEU A 137 -23.34 25.63 11.66
C LEU A 137 -23.39 26.02 10.17
N ALA A 138 -24.10 27.11 9.87
CA ALA A 138 -24.20 27.66 8.51
C ALA A 138 -22.93 28.42 8.09
N SER A 139 -21.76 27.77 8.21
CA SER A 139 -20.45 28.34 7.87
C SER A 139 -19.53 27.25 7.32
N GLN A 140 -18.98 27.47 6.12
CA GLN A 140 -18.08 26.52 5.46
C GLN A 140 -16.81 26.24 6.28
N ASP A 141 -16.26 27.27 6.94
CA ASP A 141 -15.05 27.11 7.77
C ASP A 141 -15.32 26.24 9.01
N HIS A 142 -16.47 26.45 9.66
CA HIS A 142 -16.87 25.61 10.79
C HIS A 142 -17.16 24.17 10.35
N TYR A 143 -17.83 24.00 9.21
CA TYR A 143 -18.06 22.69 8.63
C TYR A 143 -16.74 21.95 8.36
N LEU A 144 -15.75 22.64 7.76
CA LEU A 144 -14.41 22.09 7.54
C LEU A 144 -13.70 21.74 8.85
N ILE A 145 -13.83 22.57 9.89
CA ILE A 145 -13.29 22.27 11.22
C ILE A 145 -13.95 21.01 11.81
N GLY A 146 -15.28 20.88 11.71
CA GLY A 146 -16.01 19.70 12.16
C GLY A 146 -15.52 18.42 11.48
N LEU A 147 -15.34 18.45 10.16
CA LEU A 147 -14.76 17.33 9.41
C LEU A 147 -13.31 17.04 9.81
N LYS A 148 -12.48 18.07 10.01
CA LYS A 148 -11.10 17.91 10.49
C LYS A 148 -11.08 17.27 11.89
N ILE A 149 -11.97 17.67 12.81
CA ILE A 149 -12.10 17.05 14.13
C ILE A 149 -12.39 15.56 14.00
N LEU A 150 -13.39 15.17 13.20
CA LEU A 150 -13.70 13.76 12.97
C LEU A 150 -12.53 12.99 12.35
N ASN A 151 -11.83 13.59 11.39
CA ASN A 151 -10.68 12.98 10.71
C ASN A 151 -9.52 12.69 11.66
N PHE A 152 -9.15 13.67 12.48
CA PHE A 152 -8.11 13.52 13.49
C PHE A 152 -8.54 12.62 14.64
N LEU A 153 -9.83 12.59 14.97
CA LEU A 153 -10.36 11.70 16.01
C LEU A 153 -10.23 10.23 15.58
N VAL A 154 -10.64 9.88 14.35
CA VAL A 154 -10.47 8.51 13.83
C VAL A 154 -8.99 8.13 13.80
N MET A 155 -8.12 9.02 13.33
CA MET A 155 -6.67 8.80 13.32
C MET A 155 -6.11 8.53 14.71
N GLU A 156 -6.40 9.42 15.67
CA GLU A 156 -5.88 9.33 17.04
C GLU A 156 -6.42 8.07 17.73
N MET A 157 -7.69 7.69 17.51
CA MET A 157 -8.25 6.45 18.08
C MET A 157 -7.63 5.18 17.50
N ASN A 158 -7.20 5.20 16.23
CA ASN A 158 -6.60 4.06 15.54
C ASN A 158 -5.10 3.90 15.81
N GLN A 159 -4.38 4.99 16.12
CA GLN A 159 -2.92 4.95 16.29
C GLN A 159 -2.52 4.54 17.72
N ALA A 160 -1.64 3.55 17.87
CA ALA A 160 -1.06 3.22 19.18
C ALA A 160 -0.19 4.37 19.71
N ASN A 161 -0.24 4.62 21.02
CA ASN A 161 0.55 5.68 21.67
C ASN A 161 1.47 5.05 22.72
N SER A 162 2.76 5.39 22.69
CA SER A 162 3.77 4.85 23.61
C SER A 162 3.51 5.19 25.08
N ALA A 163 2.79 6.27 25.37
CA ALA A 163 2.39 6.67 26.73
C ALA A 163 1.21 5.86 27.30
N MET A 164 0.74 4.82 26.59
CA MET A 164 -0.39 4.00 27.00
C MET A 164 -0.15 2.51 26.73
N PRO A 165 -0.54 1.61 27.65
CA PRO A 165 -0.50 0.17 27.38
C PRO A 165 -1.34 -0.21 26.16
N LEU A 166 -0.83 -1.09 25.30
CA LEU A 166 -1.53 -1.56 24.09
C LEU A 166 -2.91 -2.17 24.40
N THR A 167 -3.07 -2.82 25.55
CA THR A 167 -4.35 -3.37 26.00
C THR A 167 -5.41 -2.30 26.23
N LEU A 168 -5.03 -1.17 26.85
CA LEU A 168 -5.91 -0.02 27.05
C LEU A 168 -6.24 0.66 25.71
N HIS A 169 -5.23 0.84 24.85
CA HIS A 169 -5.45 1.38 23.50
C HIS A 169 -6.46 0.53 22.70
N ARG A 170 -6.30 -0.79 22.66
CA ARG A 170 -7.24 -1.70 21.98
C ARG A 170 -8.66 -1.61 22.55
N LYS A 171 -8.80 -1.47 23.87
CA LYS A 171 -10.10 -1.30 24.53
C LYS A 171 -10.77 0.02 24.11
N ILE A 172 -10.01 1.11 24.04
CA ILE A 172 -10.49 2.42 23.57
C ILE A 172 -10.90 2.34 22.11
N ALA A 173 -10.02 1.84 21.23
CA ALA A 173 -10.27 1.70 19.81
C ALA A 173 -11.53 0.86 19.54
N THR A 174 -11.71 -0.24 20.25
CA THR A 174 -12.93 -1.09 20.15
C THR A 174 -14.17 -0.32 20.58
N SER A 175 -14.14 0.36 21.73
CA SER A 175 -15.27 1.17 22.21
C SER A 175 -15.62 2.29 21.24
N PHE A 176 -14.64 2.97 20.65
CA PHE A 176 -14.84 4.02 19.65
C PHE A 176 -15.44 3.46 18.35
N LYS A 177 -14.89 2.35 17.87
CA LYS A 177 -15.37 1.62 16.68
C LYS A 177 -16.86 1.28 16.79
N ASP A 178 -17.25 0.71 17.93
CA ASP A 178 -18.62 0.21 18.14
C ASP A 178 -19.64 1.35 18.34
N GLN A 179 -19.22 2.50 18.89
CA GLN A 179 -20.11 3.62 19.19
C GLN A 179 -20.22 4.66 18.06
N PHE A 180 -19.10 5.02 17.42
CA PHE A 180 -19.03 6.24 16.60
C PHE A 180 -18.56 6.02 15.16
N LEU A 181 -17.69 5.03 14.89
CA LEU A 181 -17.01 4.93 13.60
C LEU A 181 -17.96 4.80 12.40
N LEU A 182 -19.05 4.03 12.53
CA LEU A 182 -20.06 3.92 11.47
C LEU A 182 -20.72 5.28 11.17
N GLN A 183 -21.09 6.04 12.21
CA GLN A 183 -21.73 7.34 12.04
C GLN A 183 -20.77 8.34 11.40
N ILE A 184 -19.49 8.29 11.78
CA ILE A 184 -18.45 9.13 11.17
C ILE A 184 -18.28 8.81 9.68
N PHE A 185 -18.30 7.53 9.30
CA PHE A 185 -18.25 7.13 7.90
C PHE A 185 -19.51 7.55 7.12
N GLN A 186 -20.70 7.52 7.73
CA GLN A 186 -21.92 8.05 7.12
C GLN A 186 -21.84 9.57 6.91
N ILE A 187 -21.27 10.30 7.86
CA ILE A 187 -21.00 11.75 7.72
C ILE A 187 -20.05 11.99 6.55
N SER A 188 -18.98 11.20 6.41
CA SER A 188 -18.04 11.37 5.29
C SER A 188 -18.72 11.15 3.94
N LEU A 189 -19.52 10.10 3.79
CA LEU A 189 -20.28 9.84 2.56
C LEU A 189 -21.29 10.94 2.26
N THR A 190 -22.04 11.40 3.27
CA THR A 190 -22.99 12.50 3.12
C THR A 190 -22.27 13.77 2.65
N SER A 191 -21.10 14.05 3.23
CA SER A 191 -20.27 15.20 2.85
C SER A 191 -19.75 15.07 1.42
N LEU A 192 -19.31 13.88 1.00
CA LEU A 192 -18.88 13.61 -0.38
C LEU A 192 -20.03 13.83 -1.38
N HIS A 193 -21.25 13.40 -1.06
CA HIS A 193 -22.42 13.64 -1.91
C HIS A 193 -22.78 15.13 -1.99
N GLN A 194 -22.69 15.86 -0.88
CA GLN A 194 -23.01 17.30 -0.83
C GLN A 194 -21.97 18.16 -1.55
N LEU A 195 -20.70 17.76 -1.54
CA LEU A 195 -19.58 18.56 -2.03
C LEU A 195 -19.07 18.13 -3.42
N LYS A 196 -19.92 17.45 -4.20
CA LYS A 196 -19.62 16.96 -5.55
C LYS A 196 -19.48 18.08 -6.60
N SER A 197 -20.04 19.28 -6.35
CA SER A 197 -19.92 20.45 -7.23
C SER A 197 -18.58 21.20 -7.03
N GLU A 198 -18.31 22.27 -7.79
CA GLU A 198 -17.08 23.10 -7.70
C GLU A 198 -16.91 23.78 -6.33
N VAL A 199 -16.49 22.99 -5.34
CA VAL A 199 -16.18 23.40 -3.96
C VAL A 199 -14.66 23.57 -3.82
N PRO A 200 -14.15 24.45 -2.93
CA PRO A 200 -12.72 24.58 -2.64
C PRO A 200 -12.03 23.23 -2.37
N ASP A 201 -10.77 23.09 -2.78
CA ASP A 201 -10.05 21.81 -2.77
C ASP A 201 -9.92 21.17 -1.37
N GLU A 202 -9.75 21.96 -0.30
CA GLU A 202 -9.69 21.40 1.08
C GLU A 202 -11.02 20.75 1.49
N LEU A 203 -12.15 21.39 1.17
CA LEU A 203 -13.48 20.86 1.47
C LEU A 203 -13.77 19.57 0.69
N ARG A 204 -13.13 19.37 -0.47
CA ARG A 204 -13.20 18.13 -1.23
C ARG A 204 -12.32 17.01 -0.65
N ARG A 205 -11.12 17.36 -0.15
CA ARG A 205 -10.12 16.40 0.36
C ARG A 205 -10.44 15.84 1.74
N VAL A 206 -10.94 16.65 2.68
CA VAL A 206 -11.14 16.17 4.06
C VAL A 206 -12.18 15.04 4.15
N PRO A 207 -13.33 15.07 3.45
CA PRO A 207 -14.29 13.96 3.46
C PRO A 207 -13.73 12.65 2.89
N ILE A 208 -12.94 12.70 1.81
CA ILE A 208 -12.36 11.49 1.20
C ILE A 208 -11.29 10.88 2.12
N SER A 209 -10.44 11.74 2.72
CA SER A 209 -9.47 11.33 3.72
C SER A 209 -10.16 10.71 4.95
N LEU A 210 -11.27 11.31 5.40
CA LEU A 210 -12.07 10.78 6.50
C LEU A 210 -12.66 9.40 6.18
N ALA A 211 -13.22 9.24 4.98
CA ALA A 211 -13.76 7.96 4.51
C ALA A 211 -12.66 6.88 4.48
N LEU A 212 -11.49 7.21 3.92
CA LEU A 212 -10.34 6.33 3.87
C LEU A 212 -9.89 5.90 5.28
N ARG A 213 -9.78 6.84 6.23
CA ARG A 213 -9.41 6.51 7.62
C ARG A 213 -10.42 5.60 8.30
N CYS A 214 -11.71 5.78 8.01
CA CYS A 214 -12.75 4.90 8.54
C CYS A 214 -12.63 3.48 7.99
N LEU A 215 -12.37 3.34 6.69
CA LEU A 215 -12.19 2.05 6.02
C LEU A 215 -10.86 1.36 6.37
N SER A 216 -9.83 2.14 6.73
CA SER A 216 -8.51 1.67 7.16
C SER A 216 -8.37 1.53 8.68
N PHE A 217 -9.46 1.60 9.44
CA PHE A 217 -9.43 1.39 10.89
C PHE A 217 -9.00 -0.05 11.21
N ASP A 218 -8.27 -0.26 12.31
CA ASP A 218 -7.90 -1.61 12.76
C ASP A 218 -9.12 -2.29 13.42
N PHE A 219 -9.83 -3.09 12.62
CA PHE A 219 -11.02 -3.81 13.07
C PHE A 219 -10.70 -5.03 13.95
N VAL A 220 -9.47 -5.54 13.94
CA VAL A 220 -9.07 -6.86 14.48
C VAL A 220 -8.09 -6.75 15.66
N GLY A 221 -7.49 -5.58 15.88
CA GLY A 221 -6.52 -5.33 16.95
C GLY A 221 -5.08 -5.69 16.58
N SER A 222 -4.78 -5.84 15.28
CA SER A 222 -3.43 -6.05 14.76
C SER A 222 -3.12 -4.93 13.76
N PRO A 223 -1.98 -4.23 13.89
CA PRO A 223 -1.62 -3.18 12.94
C PRO A 223 -1.58 -3.77 11.53
N VAL A 224 -2.32 -3.14 10.63
CA VAL A 224 -2.38 -3.52 9.22
C VAL A 224 -1.08 -3.08 8.57
N ASP A 225 -0.22 -4.04 8.21
CA ASP A 225 0.87 -3.76 7.28
C ASP A 225 0.28 -3.67 5.87
N GLU A 226 0.14 -2.45 5.36
CA GLU A 226 -0.47 -2.15 4.05
C GLU A 226 0.33 -2.70 2.86
N SER A 227 1.59 -3.09 3.10
CA SER A 227 2.50 -3.69 2.12
C SER A 227 2.41 -5.23 2.08
N SER A 228 1.91 -5.86 3.15
CA SER A 228 1.80 -7.32 3.24
C SER A 228 0.56 -7.88 2.52
N GLU A 229 0.74 -8.92 1.69
CA GLU A 229 -0.38 -9.66 1.09
C GLU A 229 -1.16 -10.51 2.12
N GLU A 230 -0.54 -10.80 3.29
CA GLU A 230 -1.00 -11.82 4.24
C GLU A 230 -2.27 -11.47 5.03
N PHE A 231 -2.69 -10.20 5.09
CA PHE A 231 -3.98 -9.80 5.67
C PHE A 231 -4.90 -9.13 4.64
N GLY A 232 -5.44 -9.96 3.74
CA GLY A 232 -6.17 -9.51 2.55
C GLY A 232 -7.66 -9.19 2.70
N THR A 233 -8.23 -9.19 3.91
CA THR A 233 -9.69 -8.94 4.07
C THR A 233 -10.01 -7.99 5.22
N VAL A 234 -10.84 -6.98 4.93
CA VAL A 234 -11.35 -6.01 5.90
C VAL A 234 -12.55 -6.61 6.65
N GLN A 235 -12.46 -6.65 7.98
CA GLN A 235 -13.47 -7.25 8.87
C GLN A 235 -14.44 -6.20 9.43
N LEU A 236 -15.27 -5.63 8.56
CA LEU A 236 -16.25 -4.63 8.98
C LEU A 236 -17.35 -5.23 9.88
N PRO A 237 -17.85 -4.47 10.88
CA PRO A 237 -18.99 -4.89 11.68
C PRO A 237 -20.27 -5.08 10.84
N ALA A 238 -21.14 -6.00 11.27
CA ALA A 238 -22.40 -6.29 10.60
C ALA A 238 -23.33 -5.07 10.44
N SER A 239 -23.22 -4.06 11.31
CA SER A 239 -23.99 -2.82 11.24
C SER A 239 -23.70 -1.99 9.98
N TRP A 240 -22.57 -2.21 9.31
CA TRP A 240 -22.18 -1.50 8.09
C TRP A 240 -22.86 -2.06 6.82
N ARG A 241 -23.54 -3.21 6.93
CA ARG A 241 -24.18 -3.90 5.79
C ARG A 241 -25.07 -3.00 4.92
N PRO A 242 -26.04 -2.24 5.48
CA PRO A 242 -26.96 -1.46 4.65
C PRO A 242 -26.23 -0.44 3.79
N LEU A 243 -25.15 0.14 4.32
CA LEU A 243 -24.35 1.14 3.64
C LEU A 243 -23.55 0.54 2.49
N LEU A 244 -22.96 -0.64 2.68
CA LEU A 244 -22.16 -1.30 1.65
C LEU A 244 -22.99 -2.00 0.57
N GLN A 245 -24.25 -2.32 0.87
CA GLN A 245 -25.19 -2.84 -0.11
C GLN A 245 -25.79 -1.75 -0.99
N ASP A 246 -25.71 -0.47 -0.57
CA ASP A 246 -26.11 0.65 -1.41
C ASP A 246 -25.06 0.89 -2.52
N PRO A 247 -25.42 0.77 -3.80
CA PRO A 247 -24.50 1.04 -4.92
C PRO A 247 -23.92 2.46 -4.89
N SER A 248 -24.63 3.43 -4.30
CA SER A 248 -24.18 4.83 -4.21
C SER A 248 -22.86 4.95 -3.45
N THR A 249 -22.64 4.08 -2.46
CA THR A 249 -21.43 4.06 -1.62
C THR A 249 -20.19 3.70 -2.41
N VAL A 250 -20.27 2.80 -3.39
CA VAL A 250 -19.10 2.49 -4.25
C VAL A 250 -18.98 3.53 -5.36
N GLN A 251 -20.12 3.93 -5.95
CA GLN A 251 -20.15 4.90 -7.04
C GLN A 251 -19.51 6.24 -6.67
N ILE A 252 -19.70 6.73 -5.45
CA ILE A 252 -19.13 8.02 -5.03
C ILE A 252 -17.59 8.03 -5.10
N PHE A 253 -16.93 6.90 -4.83
CA PHE A 253 -15.47 6.81 -4.94
C PHE A 253 -15.01 6.77 -6.40
N PHE A 254 -15.74 6.09 -7.29
CA PHE A 254 -15.48 6.18 -8.73
C PHE A 254 -15.73 7.59 -9.27
N ASP A 255 -16.71 8.32 -8.75
CA ASP A 255 -16.97 9.71 -9.13
C ASP A 255 -15.82 10.63 -8.68
N TYR A 256 -15.32 10.45 -7.45
CA TYR A 256 -14.18 11.20 -6.92
C TYR A 256 -12.86 10.85 -7.61
N TYR A 257 -12.71 9.62 -8.10
CA TYR A 257 -11.59 9.24 -8.95
C TYR A 257 -11.53 10.04 -10.25
N LYS A 258 -12.69 10.37 -10.82
CA LYS A 258 -12.80 11.14 -12.08
C LYS A 258 -12.51 12.64 -11.89
N VAL A 259 -12.37 13.12 -10.65
CA VAL A 259 -11.98 14.50 -10.36
C VAL A 259 -10.52 14.71 -10.76
N ASN A 260 -10.21 15.82 -11.43
CA ASN A 260 -8.86 16.14 -11.91
C ASN A 260 -7.92 16.65 -10.79
N ASP A 261 -7.83 15.92 -9.67
CA ASP A 261 -6.90 16.14 -8.56
C ASP A 261 -6.26 14.79 -8.18
N THR A 262 -4.96 14.66 -8.39
CA THR A 262 -4.22 13.39 -8.21
C THR A 262 -4.21 12.89 -6.77
N SER A 263 -4.27 13.80 -5.78
CA SER A 263 -4.35 13.42 -4.37
C SER A 263 -5.71 12.80 -4.05
N VAL A 264 -6.78 13.41 -4.55
CA VAL A 264 -8.15 12.94 -4.33
C VAL A 264 -8.41 11.64 -5.07
N SER A 265 -7.95 11.53 -6.32
CA SER A 265 -8.13 10.33 -7.13
C SER A 265 -7.42 9.12 -6.52
N LYS A 266 -6.22 9.33 -5.95
CA LYS A 266 -5.46 8.27 -5.26
C LYS A 266 -6.21 7.80 -4.02
N GLU A 267 -6.63 8.70 -3.14
CA GLU A 267 -7.38 8.34 -1.92
C GLU A 267 -8.72 7.65 -2.25
N ALA A 268 -9.37 8.02 -3.37
CA ALA A 268 -10.56 7.35 -3.85
C ALA A 268 -10.30 5.91 -4.30
N LEU A 269 -9.19 5.65 -5.00
CA LEU A 269 -8.76 4.28 -5.29
C LEU A 269 -8.42 3.50 -4.03
N GLU A 270 -7.74 4.12 -3.05
CA GLU A 270 -7.45 3.45 -1.77
C GLU A 270 -8.74 3.04 -1.03
N CYS A 271 -9.77 3.89 -1.05
CA CYS A 271 -11.10 3.53 -0.54
C CYS A 271 -11.68 2.32 -1.28
N LEU A 272 -11.62 2.31 -2.62
CA LEU A 272 -12.07 1.19 -3.44
C LEU A 272 -11.29 -0.10 -3.14
N VAL A 273 -9.98 -0.03 -2.90
CA VAL A 273 -9.16 -1.18 -2.48
C VAL A 273 -9.66 -1.76 -1.16
N ARG A 274 -9.97 -0.91 -0.16
CA ARG A 274 -10.54 -1.36 1.12
C ARG A 274 -11.92 -1.98 0.95
N LEU A 275 -12.78 -1.38 0.11
CA LEU A 275 -14.11 -1.89 -0.20
C LEU A 275 -14.08 -3.24 -0.94
N ALA A 276 -13.21 -3.40 -1.94
CA ALA A 276 -13.01 -4.66 -2.66
C ALA A 276 -12.47 -5.78 -1.75
N SER A 277 -11.86 -5.41 -0.63
CA SER A 277 -11.31 -6.32 0.37
C SER A 277 -12.32 -6.69 1.48
N VAL A 278 -13.57 -6.21 1.43
CA VAL A 278 -14.58 -6.51 2.46
C VAL A 278 -14.97 -7.99 2.42
N ARG A 279 -14.84 -8.65 3.58
CA ARG A 279 -15.01 -10.09 3.72
C ARG A 279 -16.40 -10.59 3.32
N ARG A 280 -16.47 -11.78 2.72
CA ARG A 280 -17.73 -12.44 2.31
C ARG A 280 -18.79 -12.48 3.42
N SER A 281 -18.41 -12.69 4.68
CA SER A 281 -19.31 -12.79 5.83
C SER A 281 -20.20 -11.55 6.06
N LEU A 282 -19.85 -10.41 5.46
CA LEU A 282 -20.69 -9.23 5.51
C LEU A 282 -21.92 -9.38 4.61
N PHE A 283 -21.81 -10.10 3.50
CA PHE A 283 -22.88 -10.31 2.53
C PHE A 283 -23.59 -11.65 2.82
N VAL A 284 -24.69 -11.58 3.57
CA VAL A 284 -25.49 -12.76 3.94
C VAL A 284 -26.24 -13.33 2.72
N GLU A 285 -26.65 -12.46 1.81
CA GLU A 285 -27.38 -12.81 0.58
C GLU A 285 -26.43 -12.79 -0.62
N ASP A 286 -26.35 -13.91 -1.35
CA ASP A 286 -25.50 -14.04 -2.55
C ASP A 286 -25.82 -13.01 -3.66
N PRO A 287 -27.09 -12.60 -3.90
CA PRO A 287 -27.40 -11.54 -4.88
C PRO A 287 -26.74 -10.20 -4.56
N ALA A 288 -26.75 -9.77 -3.29
CA ALA A 288 -26.15 -8.49 -2.87
C ALA A 288 -24.63 -8.49 -3.10
N ARG A 289 -23.97 -9.62 -2.82
CA ARG A 289 -22.54 -9.79 -3.09
C ARG A 289 -22.22 -9.74 -4.58
N SER A 290 -23.04 -10.38 -5.39
CA SER A 290 -22.87 -10.43 -6.85
C SER A 290 -23.06 -9.04 -7.48
N GLN A 291 -24.06 -8.27 -7.02
CA GLN A 291 -24.28 -6.89 -7.44
C GLN A 291 -23.10 -5.99 -7.06
N PHE A 292 -22.60 -6.10 -5.82
CA PHE A 292 -21.44 -5.35 -5.35
C PHE A 292 -20.18 -5.66 -6.18
N LEU A 293 -19.91 -6.94 -6.45
CA LEU A 293 -18.81 -7.36 -7.31
C LEU A 293 -18.96 -6.81 -8.74
N SER A 294 -20.15 -6.94 -9.33
CA SER A 294 -20.45 -6.43 -10.67
C SER A 294 -20.21 -4.92 -10.77
N HIS A 295 -20.61 -4.15 -9.75
CA HIS A 295 -20.39 -2.71 -9.71
C HIS A 295 -18.89 -2.34 -9.65
N LEU A 296 -18.10 -3.03 -8.81
CA LEU A 296 -16.63 -2.86 -8.77
C LEU A 296 -15.96 -3.22 -10.10
N MET A 297 -16.36 -4.34 -10.71
CA MET A 297 -15.83 -4.75 -12.02
C MET A 297 -16.23 -3.77 -13.13
N SER A 298 -17.44 -3.20 -13.09
CA SER A 298 -17.87 -2.20 -14.06
C SER A 298 -17.03 -0.92 -13.96
N GLY A 299 -16.77 -0.43 -12.75
CA GLY A 299 -15.94 0.77 -12.56
C GLY A 299 -14.47 0.54 -12.97
N THR A 300 -13.88 -0.62 -12.63
CA THR A 300 -12.51 -0.94 -13.09
C THR A 300 -12.44 -1.19 -14.59
N ARG A 301 -13.49 -1.74 -15.21
CA ARG A 301 -13.61 -1.84 -16.67
C ARG A 301 -13.56 -0.45 -17.33
N GLU A 302 -14.33 0.50 -16.82
CA GLU A 302 -14.35 1.87 -17.37
C GLU A 302 -12.97 2.54 -17.27
N ILE A 303 -12.27 2.38 -16.15
CA ILE A 303 -10.90 2.91 -15.98
C ILE A 303 -9.94 2.27 -16.99
N LEU A 304 -10.03 0.96 -17.22
CA LEU A 304 -9.20 0.26 -18.21
C LEU A 304 -9.49 0.71 -19.64
N GLN A 305 -10.75 0.92 -20.00
CA GLN A 305 -11.15 1.36 -21.34
C GLN A 305 -10.70 2.79 -21.63
N THR A 306 -10.82 3.68 -20.64
CA THR A 306 -10.52 5.11 -20.82
C THR A 306 -9.05 5.44 -20.59
N GLY A 307 -8.35 4.67 -19.75
CA GLY A 307 -7.01 4.98 -19.28
C GLY A 307 -6.92 6.26 -18.43
N GLN A 308 -8.06 6.82 -18.00
CA GLN A 308 -8.12 8.06 -17.24
C GLN A 308 -7.33 7.91 -15.94
N GLY A 309 -6.51 8.89 -15.58
CA GLY A 309 -5.80 8.93 -14.29
C GLY A 309 -4.61 7.99 -14.15
N LEU A 310 -4.43 7.01 -15.05
CA LEU A 310 -3.35 6.01 -14.98
C LEU A 310 -1.95 6.53 -15.39
N ALA A 311 -1.86 7.76 -15.88
CA ALA A 311 -0.58 8.43 -16.11
C ALA A 311 0.10 8.87 -14.79
N ASP A 312 -0.65 8.97 -13.70
CA ASP A 312 -0.11 9.25 -12.37
C ASP A 312 0.34 7.96 -11.67
N HIS A 313 1.56 7.95 -11.12
CA HIS A 313 2.15 6.76 -10.50
C HIS A 313 1.36 6.29 -9.26
N GLY A 314 0.82 7.23 -8.46
CA GLY A 314 0.04 6.90 -7.27
C GLY A 314 -1.27 6.21 -7.64
N ASN A 315 -2.00 6.77 -8.60
CA ASN A 315 -3.21 6.15 -9.14
C ASN A 315 -2.93 4.79 -9.77
N TYR A 316 -1.87 4.68 -10.56
CA TYR A 316 -1.50 3.42 -11.22
C TYR A 316 -1.25 2.32 -10.20
N HIS A 317 -0.48 2.62 -9.15
CA HIS A 317 -0.16 1.67 -8.09
C HIS A 317 -1.41 1.19 -7.36
N GLU A 318 -2.28 2.12 -6.94
CA GLU A 318 -3.52 1.77 -6.24
C GLU A 318 -4.51 1.02 -7.13
N PHE A 319 -4.52 1.31 -8.44
CA PHE A 319 -5.33 0.57 -9.40
C PHE A 319 -4.84 -0.88 -9.56
N CYS A 320 -3.52 -1.11 -9.64
CA CYS A 320 -2.94 -2.46 -9.62
C CYS A 320 -3.30 -3.21 -8.34
N ARG A 321 -3.24 -2.55 -7.17
CA ARG A 321 -3.69 -3.11 -5.89
C ARG A 321 -5.16 -3.51 -5.94
N LEU A 322 -6.04 -2.64 -6.47
CA LEU A 322 -7.47 -2.89 -6.60
C LEU A 322 -7.74 -4.13 -7.46
N LEU A 323 -7.09 -4.25 -8.62
CA LEU A 323 -7.19 -5.44 -9.48
C LEU A 323 -6.75 -6.70 -8.74
N GLY A 324 -5.64 -6.64 -7.99
CA GLY A 324 -5.16 -7.75 -7.16
C GLY A 324 -6.19 -8.23 -6.13
N ARG A 325 -7.00 -7.33 -5.56
CA ARG A 325 -7.99 -7.67 -4.52
C ARG A 325 -9.14 -8.54 -5.00
N PHE A 326 -9.52 -8.48 -6.28
CA PHE A 326 -10.65 -9.27 -6.79
C PHE A 326 -10.45 -10.76 -6.52
N LYS A 327 -9.28 -11.32 -6.85
CA LYS A 327 -9.09 -12.75 -6.68
C LYS A 327 -8.71 -13.16 -5.26
N VAL A 328 -8.20 -12.23 -4.46
CA VAL A 328 -7.97 -12.43 -3.01
C VAL A 328 -9.31 -12.64 -2.29
N ASN A 329 -10.34 -11.87 -2.65
CA ASN A 329 -11.60 -11.81 -1.89
C ASN A 329 -12.78 -12.52 -2.58
N TYR A 330 -12.74 -12.74 -3.90
CA TYR A 330 -13.81 -13.39 -4.68
C TYR A 330 -13.30 -14.68 -5.34
N GLN A 331 -14.16 -15.69 -5.37
CA GLN A 331 -13.86 -16.95 -6.06
C GLN A 331 -13.92 -16.75 -7.58
N LEU A 332 -13.18 -17.55 -8.33
CA LEU A 332 -13.19 -17.48 -9.80
C LEU A 332 -14.60 -17.72 -10.38
N SER A 333 -15.38 -18.62 -9.78
CA SER A 333 -16.78 -18.85 -10.12
C SER A 333 -17.65 -17.59 -9.96
N GLU A 334 -17.38 -16.74 -8.98
CA GLU A 334 -18.11 -15.47 -8.79
C GLU A 334 -17.76 -14.48 -9.90
N LEU A 335 -16.50 -14.41 -10.31
CA LEU A 335 -16.05 -13.54 -11.41
C LEU A 335 -16.65 -13.97 -12.75
N LEU A 336 -16.67 -15.28 -13.03
CA LEU A 336 -17.22 -15.84 -14.28
C LEU A 336 -18.73 -15.58 -14.43
N ASN A 337 -19.45 -15.41 -13.32
CA ASN A 337 -20.88 -15.12 -13.34
C ASN A 337 -21.21 -13.65 -13.70
N VAL A 338 -20.21 -12.78 -13.80
CA VAL A 338 -20.40 -11.39 -14.24
C VAL A 338 -20.46 -11.36 -15.77
N GLU A 339 -21.54 -10.79 -16.32
CA GLU A 339 -21.88 -10.82 -17.75
C GLU A 339 -20.74 -10.36 -18.68
N PHE A 340 -19.99 -9.34 -18.26
CA PHE A 340 -18.89 -8.75 -19.02
C PHE A 340 -17.50 -9.23 -18.56
N TYR A 341 -17.41 -10.38 -17.88
CA TYR A 341 -16.13 -10.93 -17.40
C TYR A 341 -15.10 -11.08 -18.52
N GLY A 342 -15.49 -11.60 -19.69
CA GLY A 342 -14.57 -11.82 -20.81
C GLY A 342 -13.95 -10.52 -21.34
N GLU A 343 -14.77 -9.46 -21.47
CA GLU A 343 -14.31 -8.13 -21.85
C GLU A 343 -13.35 -7.55 -20.80
N TRP A 344 -13.75 -7.61 -19.52
CA TRP A 344 -12.93 -7.12 -18.41
C TRP A 344 -11.58 -7.86 -18.34
N LEU A 345 -11.57 -9.19 -18.47
CA LEU A 345 -10.36 -9.99 -18.44
C LEU A 345 -9.42 -9.63 -19.59
N GLY A 346 -9.96 -9.42 -20.80
CA GLY A 346 -9.18 -8.97 -21.96
C GLY A 346 -8.51 -7.62 -21.73
N LEU A 347 -9.24 -6.66 -21.14
CA LEU A 347 -8.70 -5.34 -20.78
C LEU A 347 -7.61 -5.43 -19.70
N VAL A 348 -7.81 -6.26 -18.67
CA VAL A 348 -6.79 -6.51 -17.62
C VAL A 348 -5.55 -7.15 -18.23
N ALA A 349 -5.71 -8.05 -19.20
CA ALA A 349 -4.59 -8.67 -19.91
C ALA A 349 -3.78 -7.65 -20.71
N GLU A 350 -4.44 -6.81 -21.50
CA GLU A 350 -3.80 -5.74 -22.26
C GLU A 350 -3.05 -4.77 -21.33
N PHE A 351 -3.69 -4.36 -20.24
CA PHE A 351 -3.08 -3.51 -19.22
C PHE A 351 -1.87 -4.17 -18.56
N THR A 352 -1.95 -5.47 -18.25
CA THR A 352 -0.82 -6.24 -17.68
C THR A 352 0.33 -6.30 -18.67
N THR A 353 0.08 -6.61 -19.95
CA THR A 353 1.12 -6.64 -20.99
C THR A 353 1.80 -5.28 -21.14
N LYS A 354 1.03 -4.19 -21.18
CA LYS A 354 1.58 -2.82 -21.20
C LYS A 354 2.43 -2.53 -19.96
N SER A 355 1.95 -2.91 -18.77
CA SER A 355 2.69 -2.76 -17.51
C SER A 355 4.05 -3.48 -17.55
N LEU A 356 4.09 -4.69 -18.10
CA LEU A 356 5.30 -5.48 -18.22
C LEU A 356 6.29 -4.86 -19.20
N LEU A 357 5.82 -4.30 -20.31
CA LEU A 357 6.68 -3.60 -21.27
C LEU A 357 7.25 -2.30 -20.68
N SER A 358 6.46 -1.57 -19.88
CA SER A 358 6.86 -0.35 -19.17
C SER A 358 7.46 -0.64 -17.78
N TRP A 359 8.38 -1.60 -17.71
CA TRP A 359 8.92 -2.14 -16.45
C TRP A 359 9.58 -1.09 -15.54
N GLN A 360 10.18 -0.03 -16.10
CA GLN A 360 10.79 1.07 -15.33
C GLN A 360 9.74 1.89 -14.56
N TRP A 361 8.55 2.05 -15.14
CA TRP A 361 7.47 2.84 -14.55
C TRP A 361 6.62 2.02 -13.58
N ALA A 362 6.43 0.73 -13.87
CA ALA A 362 5.47 -0.13 -13.18
C ALA A 362 6.11 -1.12 -12.17
N SER A 363 7.44 -1.10 -11.98
CA SER A 363 8.20 -2.14 -11.26
C SER A 363 7.58 -2.59 -9.94
N ASN A 364 7.23 -1.64 -9.07
CA ASN A 364 6.65 -1.88 -7.73
C ASN A 364 5.15 -2.23 -7.74
N SER A 365 4.50 -2.18 -8.90
CA SER A 365 3.05 -2.39 -9.06
C SER A 365 2.72 -3.67 -9.83
N VAL A 366 3.64 -4.13 -10.70
CA VAL A 366 3.49 -5.35 -11.52
C VAL A 366 3.22 -6.59 -10.68
N TYR A 367 3.81 -6.66 -9.48
CA TYR A 367 3.60 -7.78 -8.56
C TYR A 367 2.11 -8.06 -8.29
N TYR A 368 1.29 -7.03 -8.06
CA TYR A 368 -0.15 -7.21 -7.82
C TYR A 368 -0.88 -7.82 -9.02
N LEU A 369 -0.48 -7.45 -10.24
CA LEU A 369 -1.03 -8.00 -11.47
C LEU A 369 -0.62 -9.46 -11.63
N LEU A 370 0.65 -9.80 -11.42
CA LEU A 370 1.12 -11.19 -11.48
C LEU A 370 0.46 -12.08 -10.42
N SER A 371 0.29 -11.55 -9.19
CA SER A 371 -0.43 -12.20 -8.10
C SER A 371 -1.89 -12.47 -8.47
N LEU A 372 -2.58 -11.52 -9.12
CA LEU A 372 -3.92 -11.73 -9.68
C LEU A 372 -3.94 -12.93 -10.65
N TRP A 373 -3.08 -12.92 -11.67
CA TRP A 373 -3.03 -14.00 -12.67
C TRP A 373 -2.69 -15.35 -12.06
N SER A 374 -1.72 -15.39 -11.14
CA SER A 374 -1.31 -16.61 -10.43
C SER A 374 -2.47 -17.20 -9.62
N ARG A 375 -3.20 -16.36 -8.89
CA ARG A 375 -4.38 -16.78 -8.12
C ARG A 375 -5.55 -17.20 -9.01
N LEU A 376 -5.69 -16.62 -10.20
CA LEU A 376 -6.70 -17.02 -11.19
C LEU A 376 -6.41 -18.43 -11.70
N VAL A 377 -5.18 -18.71 -12.17
CA VAL A 377 -4.82 -20.02 -12.73
C VAL A 377 -4.85 -21.13 -11.70
N THR A 378 -4.38 -20.87 -10.47
CA THR A 378 -4.43 -21.84 -9.36
C THR A 378 -5.85 -22.18 -8.93
N SER A 379 -6.84 -21.35 -9.30
CA SER A 379 -8.25 -21.60 -9.01
C SER A 379 -8.99 -22.39 -10.08
N VAL A 380 -8.43 -22.52 -11.29
CA VAL A 380 -9.04 -23.24 -12.41
C VAL A 380 -9.35 -24.71 -12.08
N PRO A 381 -8.45 -25.49 -11.43
CA PRO A 381 -8.72 -26.89 -11.10
C PRO A 381 -9.93 -27.11 -10.18
N TYR A 382 -10.38 -26.04 -9.50
CA TYR A 382 -11.52 -26.09 -8.58
C TYR A 382 -12.84 -25.60 -9.21
N LEU A 383 -12.82 -25.18 -10.48
CA LEU A 383 -14.04 -24.85 -11.21
C LEU A 383 -14.86 -26.12 -11.47
N LYS A 384 -16.18 -25.99 -11.28
CA LYS A 384 -17.14 -27.07 -11.55
C LYS A 384 -17.81 -26.79 -12.90
N GLY A 385 -17.88 -27.81 -13.75
CA GLY A 385 -18.50 -27.74 -15.08
C GLY A 385 -17.56 -27.25 -16.18
N ASP A 386 -18.09 -27.16 -17.41
CA ASP A 386 -17.32 -26.85 -18.63
C ASP A 386 -17.23 -25.34 -18.93
N THR A 387 -17.43 -24.47 -17.93
CA THR A 387 -17.39 -23.01 -18.16
C THR A 387 -15.97 -22.58 -18.53
N PRO A 388 -15.75 -21.96 -19.72
CA PRO A 388 -14.42 -21.60 -20.17
C PRO A 388 -13.83 -20.50 -19.29
N SER A 389 -12.62 -20.73 -18.77
CA SER A 389 -11.93 -19.76 -17.90
C SER A 389 -11.43 -18.52 -18.65
N LEU A 390 -11.25 -18.63 -19.98
CA LEU A 390 -10.61 -17.66 -20.88
C LEU A 390 -9.13 -17.35 -20.55
N LEU A 391 -8.51 -18.16 -19.68
CA LEU A 391 -7.13 -17.99 -19.24
C LEU A 391 -6.13 -18.72 -20.16
N ASP A 392 -6.57 -19.75 -20.88
CA ASP A 392 -5.73 -20.65 -21.69
C ASP A 392 -4.90 -19.93 -22.76
N GLU A 393 -5.44 -18.86 -23.35
CA GLU A 393 -4.76 -18.06 -24.37
C GLU A 393 -4.02 -16.85 -23.80
N THR A 394 -4.47 -16.37 -22.64
CA THR A 394 -4.07 -15.07 -22.08
C THR A 394 -2.83 -15.22 -21.19
N VAL A 395 -2.82 -16.23 -20.32
CA VAL A 395 -1.75 -16.45 -19.35
C VAL A 395 -0.40 -16.76 -20.00
N PRO A 396 -0.32 -17.59 -21.05
CA PRO A 396 0.96 -17.82 -21.73
C PRO A 396 1.59 -16.52 -22.24
N LYS A 397 0.79 -15.64 -22.88
CA LYS A 397 1.27 -14.34 -23.38
C LYS A 397 1.79 -13.42 -22.26
N ILE A 398 1.13 -13.43 -21.10
CA ILE A 398 1.58 -12.67 -19.93
C ILE A 398 2.89 -13.23 -19.38
N THR A 399 3.01 -14.55 -19.31
CA THR A 399 4.21 -15.25 -18.85
C THR A 399 5.39 -14.95 -19.77
N GLU A 400 5.19 -15.08 -21.09
CA GLU A 400 6.16 -14.73 -22.11
C GLU A 400 6.55 -13.26 -22.03
N GLY A 401 5.58 -12.35 -21.92
CA GLY A 401 5.80 -10.92 -21.78
C GLY A 401 6.62 -10.55 -20.54
N PHE A 402 6.40 -11.23 -19.41
CA PHE A 402 7.21 -11.04 -18.20
C PHE A 402 8.67 -11.47 -18.44
N ILE A 403 8.88 -12.67 -18.97
CA ILE A 403 10.23 -13.21 -19.24
C ILE A 403 10.97 -12.29 -20.21
N THR A 404 10.35 -11.95 -21.34
CA THR A 404 10.93 -11.04 -22.34
C THR A 404 11.24 -9.66 -21.74
N SER A 405 10.36 -9.11 -20.91
CA SER A 405 10.60 -7.82 -20.24
C SER A 405 11.86 -7.84 -19.38
N ARG A 406 12.08 -8.90 -18.58
CA ARG A 406 13.29 -9.03 -17.74
C ARG A 406 14.57 -9.24 -18.55
N ILE A 407 14.50 -9.95 -19.67
CA ILE A 407 15.64 -10.12 -20.57
C ILE A 407 16.01 -8.80 -21.26
N ASN A 408 15.00 -8.02 -21.66
CA ASN A 408 15.19 -6.71 -22.28
C ASN A 408 15.64 -5.66 -21.27
N SER A 409 15.23 -5.74 -20.00
CA SER A 409 15.64 -4.79 -18.97
C SER A 409 17.15 -4.83 -18.74
N VAL A 410 17.75 -6.02 -18.79
CA VAL A 410 19.22 -6.17 -18.73
C VAL A 410 19.89 -5.40 -19.87
N GLN A 411 19.41 -5.56 -21.10
CA GLN A 411 19.99 -4.87 -22.26
C GLN A 411 19.90 -3.34 -22.13
N ALA A 412 18.77 -2.83 -21.67
CA ALA A 412 18.55 -1.39 -21.47
C ALA A 412 19.46 -0.81 -20.37
N SER A 413 19.60 -1.49 -19.22
CA SER A 413 20.46 -1.02 -18.13
C SER A 413 21.94 -0.90 -18.52
N PHE A 414 22.42 -1.75 -19.43
CA PHE A 414 23.79 -1.69 -19.94
C PHE A 414 23.99 -0.66 -21.07
N ALA A 415 22.95 -0.35 -21.85
CA ALA A 415 23.03 0.65 -22.92
C ALA A 415 23.11 2.09 -22.38
N ASP A 416 22.40 2.39 -21.31
CA ASP A 416 22.31 3.75 -20.75
C ASP A 416 23.46 4.10 -19.78
N ASN A 417 24.36 3.16 -19.46
CA ASN A 417 25.46 3.31 -18.47
C ASN A 417 25.00 3.85 -17.10
N SER A 418 23.70 3.83 -16.81
CA SER A 418 23.15 4.21 -15.51
C SER A 418 22.96 2.96 -14.67
N PRO A 419 23.58 2.84 -13.49
CA PRO A 419 23.25 1.77 -12.57
C PRO A 419 21.77 1.90 -12.20
N ASP A 420 20.98 0.86 -12.48
CA ASP A 420 19.59 0.76 -12.03
C ASP A 420 19.60 0.55 -10.51
N PRO A 421 19.27 1.57 -9.70
CA PRO A 421 19.33 1.46 -8.24
C PRO A 421 18.28 0.47 -7.70
N ASP A 422 17.25 0.17 -8.50
CA ASP A 422 16.15 -0.73 -8.16
C ASP A 422 16.27 -2.08 -8.88
N ASN A 423 17.49 -2.45 -9.32
CA ASN A 423 17.72 -3.72 -10.00
C ASN A 423 17.28 -4.90 -9.10
N PRO A 424 16.26 -5.70 -9.49
CA PRO A 424 15.76 -6.78 -8.65
C PRO A 424 16.83 -7.83 -8.33
N LEU A 425 17.84 -8.02 -9.18
CA LEU A 425 18.91 -8.99 -8.94
C LEU A 425 19.82 -8.62 -7.75
N GLU A 426 19.84 -7.35 -7.33
CA GLU A 426 20.57 -6.90 -6.15
C GLU A 426 19.79 -7.13 -4.86
N ASN A 427 18.46 -7.00 -4.91
CA ASN A 427 17.57 -7.15 -3.76
C ASN A 427 16.85 -8.50 -3.77
N ALA A 428 17.26 -9.41 -2.88
CA ALA A 428 16.67 -10.75 -2.76
C ALA A 428 15.17 -10.75 -2.43
N GLU A 429 14.69 -9.79 -1.64
CA GLU A 429 13.27 -9.70 -1.27
C GLU A 429 12.46 -9.27 -2.50
N SER A 430 12.87 -8.19 -3.17
CA SER A 430 12.23 -7.71 -4.40
C SER A 430 12.21 -8.78 -5.50
N LEU A 431 13.31 -9.52 -5.68
CA LEU A 431 13.39 -10.62 -6.63
C LEU A 431 12.42 -11.76 -6.27
N GLN A 432 12.37 -12.12 -4.99
CA GLN A 432 11.50 -13.18 -4.50
C GLN A 432 10.02 -12.81 -4.68
N ASP A 433 9.64 -11.56 -4.43
CA ASP A 433 8.29 -11.06 -4.64
C ASP A 433 7.91 -11.17 -6.13
N GLN A 434 8.77 -10.67 -7.04
CA GLN A 434 8.51 -10.74 -8.48
C GLN A 434 8.39 -12.18 -9.00
N LEU A 435 9.16 -13.11 -8.44
CA LEU A 435 9.18 -14.51 -8.87
C LEU A 435 8.17 -15.39 -8.12
N GLU A 436 7.50 -14.91 -7.08
CA GLU A 436 6.57 -15.72 -6.29
C GLU A 436 5.41 -16.24 -7.12
N SER A 437 4.86 -15.39 -7.99
CA SER A 437 3.70 -15.72 -8.84
C SER A 437 4.06 -16.53 -10.08
N LEU A 438 5.28 -16.37 -10.59
CA LEU A 438 5.69 -16.86 -11.91
C LEU A 438 5.60 -18.39 -12.08
N PRO A 439 6.03 -19.24 -11.12
CA PRO A 439 5.96 -20.70 -11.27
C PRO A 439 4.55 -21.22 -11.57
N TYR A 440 3.53 -20.62 -10.96
CA TYR A 440 2.14 -20.99 -11.18
C TYR A 440 1.67 -20.62 -12.58
N LEU A 441 2.09 -19.46 -13.09
CA LEU A 441 1.82 -19.02 -14.46
C LEU A 441 2.48 -19.93 -15.48
N CYS A 442 3.78 -20.23 -15.30
CA CYS A 442 4.53 -21.14 -16.16
C CYS A 442 3.88 -22.52 -16.21
N ARG A 443 3.50 -23.08 -15.05
CA ARG A 443 2.93 -24.43 -14.96
C ARG A 443 1.50 -24.55 -15.49
N PHE A 444 0.77 -23.45 -15.66
CA PHE A 444 -0.59 -23.47 -16.23
C PHE A 444 -0.61 -24.00 -17.67
N LYS A 445 0.40 -23.65 -18.49
CA LYS A 445 0.66 -24.22 -19.82
C LYS A 445 2.12 -24.65 -19.92
N TYR A 446 2.47 -25.67 -19.15
CA TYR A 446 3.87 -25.95 -18.84
C TYR A 446 4.73 -26.31 -20.05
N GLU A 447 4.20 -27.10 -20.99
CA GLU A 447 4.91 -27.48 -22.22
C GLU A 447 5.29 -26.24 -23.05
N SER A 448 4.33 -25.39 -23.40
CA SER A 448 4.59 -24.21 -24.22
C SER A 448 5.52 -23.22 -23.52
N CYS A 449 5.31 -22.99 -22.21
CA CYS A 449 6.17 -22.10 -21.42
C CYS A 449 7.61 -22.64 -21.30
N SER A 450 7.78 -23.96 -21.10
CA SER A 450 9.11 -24.57 -20.99
C SER A 450 9.85 -24.50 -22.32
N LEU A 451 9.18 -24.79 -23.44
CA LEU A 451 9.76 -24.64 -24.77
C LEU A 451 10.17 -23.19 -25.06
N PHE A 452 9.36 -22.21 -24.64
CA PHE A 452 9.71 -20.79 -24.76
C PHE A 452 10.96 -20.43 -23.94
N ILE A 453 11.03 -20.85 -22.68
CA ILE A 453 12.19 -20.65 -21.80
C ILE A 453 13.44 -21.27 -22.43
N ILE A 454 13.34 -22.50 -22.95
CA ILE A 454 14.42 -23.20 -23.65
C ILE A 454 14.89 -22.41 -24.88
N ASN A 455 13.95 -21.94 -25.70
CA ASN A 455 14.26 -21.19 -26.93
C ASN A 455 14.96 -19.85 -26.65
N ILE A 456 14.73 -19.24 -25.49
CA ILE A 456 15.46 -18.05 -25.04
C ILE A 456 16.82 -18.42 -24.45
N MET A 457 16.88 -19.47 -23.64
CA MET A 457 18.10 -19.85 -22.91
C MET A 457 19.18 -20.42 -23.83
N GLU A 458 18.80 -21.22 -24.84
CA GLU A 458 19.74 -21.94 -25.70
C GLU A 458 20.70 -21.00 -26.47
N PRO A 459 20.23 -19.93 -27.15
CA PRO A 459 21.13 -18.96 -27.79
C PRO A 459 22.04 -18.23 -26.80
N LEU A 460 21.55 -17.93 -25.59
CA LEU A 460 22.34 -17.27 -24.54
C LEU A 460 23.48 -18.18 -24.05
N LEU A 461 23.20 -19.47 -23.84
CA LEU A 461 24.20 -20.46 -23.46
C LEU A 461 25.25 -20.65 -24.56
N GLN A 462 24.82 -20.73 -25.83
CA GLN A 462 25.72 -20.84 -26.97
C GLN A 462 26.65 -19.63 -27.07
N ALA A 463 26.10 -18.41 -26.93
CA ALA A 463 26.88 -17.18 -26.90
C ALA A 463 27.88 -17.16 -25.73
N TYR A 464 27.44 -17.47 -24.51
CA TYR A 464 28.29 -17.51 -23.32
C TYR A 464 29.42 -18.57 -23.44
N THR A 465 29.13 -19.71 -24.05
CA THR A 465 30.11 -20.78 -24.30
C THR A 465 31.12 -20.40 -25.37
N ALA A 466 30.69 -19.74 -26.45
CA ALA A 466 31.60 -19.29 -27.50
C ALA A 466 32.60 -18.27 -26.95
N ARG A 467 32.15 -17.40 -26.03
CA ARG A 467 32.99 -16.38 -25.37
C ARG A 467 34.08 -16.98 -24.48
N SER A 468 33.91 -18.16 -23.90
CA SER A 468 34.97 -18.79 -23.09
C SER A 468 36.19 -19.21 -23.91
N ARG A 469 36.04 -19.34 -25.24
CA ARG A 469 37.07 -19.80 -26.19
C ARG A 469 37.83 -18.65 -26.87
N LEU A 470 37.42 -17.40 -26.67
CA LEU A 470 38.01 -16.21 -27.32
C LEU A 470 38.94 -15.44 -26.36
N PRO A 471 39.99 -14.75 -26.86
CA PRO A 471 40.84 -13.89 -26.04
C PRO A 471 40.08 -12.68 -25.44
N ALA A 472 40.48 -12.26 -24.23
CA ALA A 472 39.72 -11.35 -23.35
C ALA A 472 39.52 -9.89 -23.81
N SER A 473 40.11 -9.43 -24.91
CA SER A 473 40.16 -8.01 -25.24
C SER A 473 39.14 -7.61 -26.33
N GLY A 474 37.92 -7.28 -25.93
CA GLY A 474 36.94 -6.63 -26.82
C GLY A 474 35.53 -6.46 -26.26
N ASP A 475 34.99 -7.50 -25.60
CA ASP A 475 33.53 -7.64 -25.44
C ASP A 475 33.06 -7.82 -23.99
N ALA A 476 33.76 -7.20 -23.03
CA ALA A 476 33.44 -7.31 -21.59
C ALA A 476 32.02 -6.83 -21.25
N ALA A 477 31.53 -5.77 -21.92
CA ALA A 477 30.19 -5.24 -21.73
C ALA A 477 29.10 -6.17 -22.28
N GLU A 478 29.31 -6.72 -23.48
CA GLU A 478 28.39 -7.72 -24.06
C GLU A 478 28.33 -8.99 -23.20
N LEU A 479 29.47 -9.42 -22.68
CA LEU A 479 29.52 -10.56 -21.78
C LEU A 479 28.76 -10.30 -20.47
N SER A 480 28.86 -9.09 -19.90
CA SER A 480 28.07 -8.68 -18.73
C SER A 480 26.55 -8.67 -19.00
N VAL A 481 26.13 -8.29 -20.20
CA VAL A 481 24.71 -8.39 -20.63
C VAL A 481 24.28 -9.85 -20.66
N ILE A 482 25.05 -10.72 -21.31
CA ILE A 482 24.75 -12.16 -21.40
C ILE A 482 24.69 -12.79 -20.00
N GLU A 483 25.66 -12.49 -19.13
CA GLU A 483 25.68 -12.94 -17.73
C GLU A 483 24.41 -12.52 -16.98
N GLY A 484 23.96 -11.26 -17.14
CA GLY A 484 22.73 -10.77 -16.52
C GLY A 484 21.46 -11.43 -17.06
N GLN A 485 21.38 -11.67 -18.37
CA GLN A 485 20.25 -12.37 -18.99
C GLN A 485 20.17 -13.83 -18.53
N ILE A 486 21.30 -14.52 -18.50
CA ILE A 486 21.38 -15.89 -17.98
C ILE A 486 21.01 -15.93 -16.49
N ALA A 487 21.45 -14.95 -15.69
CA ALA A 487 21.10 -14.89 -14.27
C ALA A 487 19.57 -14.84 -14.06
N TRP A 488 18.85 -14.01 -14.83
CA TRP A 488 17.37 -14.00 -14.81
C TRP A 488 16.78 -15.35 -15.20
N MET A 489 17.25 -15.97 -16.27
CA MET A 489 16.77 -17.29 -16.71
C MET A 489 17.00 -18.36 -15.64
N VAL A 490 18.17 -18.38 -15.01
CA VAL A 490 18.49 -19.31 -13.93
C VAL A 490 17.59 -19.09 -12.71
N HIS A 491 17.33 -17.83 -12.33
CA HIS A 491 16.39 -17.52 -11.25
C HIS A 491 14.95 -17.96 -11.56
N ILE A 492 14.48 -17.75 -12.79
CA ILE A 492 13.16 -18.19 -13.25
C ILE A 492 13.05 -19.72 -13.17
N ILE A 493 14.05 -20.45 -13.70
CA ILE A 493 14.09 -21.92 -13.63
C ILE A 493 14.15 -22.39 -12.17
N ALA A 494 14.99 -21.75 -11.34
CA ALA A 494 15.08 -22.07 -9.91
C ALA A 494 13.74 -21.89 -9.19
N ALA A 495 12.95 -20.86 -9.54
CA ALA A 495 11.62 -20.63 -8.98
C ALA A 495 10.62 -21.69 -9.46
N ILE A 496 10.64 -22.07 -10.74
CA ILE A 496 9.76 -23.12 -11.29
C ILE A 496 10.00 -24.47 -10.60
N LEU A 497 11.27 -24.84 -10.39
CA LEU A 497 11.66 -26.11 -9.75
C LEU A 497 11.43 -26.13 -8.23
N LYS A 498 11.29 -24.96 -7.60
CA LYS A 498 10.92 -24.84 -6.18
C LYS A 498 9.51 -25.38 -5.94
N ILE A 499 8.60 -25.24 -6.90
CA ILE A 499 7.19 -25.66 -6.78
C ILE A 499 6.98 -26.92 -7.60
N ARG A 500 6.94 -28.09 -6.95
CA ARG A 500 6.83 -29.37 -7.67
C ARG A 500 5.46 -29.70 -8.26
N GLN A 501 4.38 -29.06 -7.78
CA GLN A 501 3.02 -29.54 -8.03
C GLN A 501 2.08 -28.42 -8.43
N THR A 502 1.37 -28.66 -9.54
CA THR A 502 0.11 -27.98 -9.88
C THR A 502 -0.95 -29.05 -10.04
N VAL A 503 -2.12 -28.86 -9.44
CA VAL A 503 -3.22 -29.83 -9.43
C VAL A 503 -3.73 -30.02 -10.86
N GLY A 504 -3.78 -31.26 -11.36
CA GLY A 504 -4.50 -31.62 -12.60
C GLY A 504 -3.67 -32.00 -13.84
N CYS A 505 -2.35 -32.17 -13.73
CA CYS A 505 -1.48 -32.59 -14.85
C CYS A 505 -0.77 -33.92 -14.56
N SER A 506 -0.36 -34.68 -15.59
CA SER A 506 0.38 -35.93 -15.41
C SER A 506 1.80 -35.67 -14.90
N GLN A 507 2.17 -36.29 -13.78
CA GLN A 507 3.46 -36.06 -13.12
C GLN A 507 4.64 -36.36 -14.06
N ASP A 508 4.57 -37.46 -14.80
CA ASP A 508 5.64 -37.91 -15.69
C ASP A 508 5.97 -36.89 -16.81
N SER A 509 4.98 -36.15 -17.31
CA SER A 509 5.22 -35.15 -18.37
C SER A 509 5.85 -33.86 -17.81
N GLN A 510 5.48 -33.46 -16.59
CA GLN A 510 6.06 -32.28 -15.96
C GLN A 510 7.51 -32.52 -15.53
N GLU A 511 7.83 -33.73 -15.05
CA GLU A 511 9.21 -34.09 -14.66
C GLU A 511 10.18 -34.05 -15.84
N LEU A 512 9.73 -34.39 -17.06
CA LEU A 512 10.55 -34.28 -18.26
C LEU A 512 10.96 -32.84 -18.55
N PHE A 513 10.02 -31.89 -18.47
CA PHE A 513 10.32 -30.47 -18.66
C PHE A 513 11.17 -29.91 -17.52
N ASP A 514 10.92 -30.32 -16.27
CA ASP A 514 11.77 -29.96 -15.12
C ASP A 514 13.22 -30.42 -15.37
N ALA A 515 13.41 -31.65 -15.88
CA ALA A 515 14.72 -32.20 -16.21
C ALA A 515 15.41 -31.46 -17.36
N GLU A 516 14.69 -31.14 -18.43
CA GLU A 516 15.21 -30.36 -19.57
C GLU A 516 15.66 -28.95 -19.14
N LEU A 517 14.87 -28.26 -18.31
CA LEU A 517 15.24 -26.95 -17.78
C LEU A 517 16.46 -27.05 -16.84
N ALA A 518 16.47 -28.04 -15.94
CA ALA A 518 17.59 -28.26 -15.03
C ALA A 518 18.89 -28.61 -15.78
N ALA A 519 18.81 -29.43 -16.84
CA ALA A 519 19.98 -29.84 -17.63
C ALA A 519 20.74 -28.64 -18.21
N ARG A 520 20.02 -27.60 -18.67
CA ARG A 520 20.61 -26.38 -19.22
C ARG A 520 21.34 -25.55 -18.16
N VAL A 521 20.79 -25.46 -16.95
CA VAL A 521 21.47 -24.80 -15.83
C VAL A 521 22.69 -25.61 -15.38
N LEU A 522 22.61 -26.94 -15.34
CA LEU A 522 23.74 -27.81 -15.00
C LEU A 522 24.86 -27.75 -16.05
N GLN A 523 24.51 -27.66 -17.34
CA GLN A 523 25.48 -27.46 -18.42
C GLN A 523 26.24 -26.14 -18.25
N LEU A 524 25.53 -25.07 -17.86
CA LEU A 524 26.12 -23.77 -17.60
C LEU A 524 27.17 -23.82 -16.47
N ILE A 525 26.95 -24.57 -15.39
CA ILE A 525 27.90 -24.73 -14.27
C ILE A 525 29.27 -25.24 -14.75
N ASN A 526 29.28 -26.14 -15.74
CA ASN A 526 30.53 -26.67 -16.30
C ASN A 526 31.33 -25.62 -17.10
N ILE A 527 30.71 -24.49 -17.45
CA ILE A 527 31.29 -23.45 -18.31
C ILE A 527 31.65 -22.20 -17.50
N THR A 528 30.93 -21.91 -16.42
CA THR A 528 31.07 -20.66 -15.64
C THR A 528 32.45 -20.42 -15.04
N ASP A 529 33.24 -21.48 -14.83
CA ASP A 529 34.60 -21.41 -14.28
C ASP A 529 35.68 -21.75 -15.33
N THR A 530 35.36 -21.61 -16.63
CA THR A 530 36.28 -21.92 -17.73
C THR A 530 36.77 -20.67 -18.48
N GLY A 531 38.03 -20.71 -18.94
CA GLY A 531 38.59 -19.67 -19.81
C GLY A 531 38.55 -18.26 -19.20
N VAL A 532 38.04 -17.30 -19.97
CA VAL A 532 37.91 -15.89 -19.57
C VAL A 532 36.95 -15.69 -18.39
N HIS A 533 35.97 -16.58 -18.20
CA HIS A 533 34.95 -16.45 -17.16
C HIS A 533 35.53 -16.58 -15.74
N ALA A 534 36.55 -17.43 -15.57
CA ALA A 534 37.25 -17.62 -14.28
C ALA A 534 38.01 -16.36 -13.82
N GLN A 535 38.22 -15.38 -14.70
CA GLN A 535 38.91 -14.13 -14.36
C GLN A 535 37.92 -13.02 -13.97
N ARG A 536 36.61 -13.27 -14.03
CA ARG A 536 35.55 -12.26 -13.88
C ARG A 536 34.83 -12.30 -12.54
N TYR A 537 35.33 -13.00 -11.51
CA TYR A 537 34.68 -13.05 -10.20
C TYR A 537 34.55 -11.67 -9.51
N GLN A 538 35.33 -10.67 -9.93
CA GLN A 538 35.21 -9.29 -9.45
C GLN A 538 34.09 -8.50 -10.15
N GLU A 539 33.56 -9.01 -11.26
CA GLU A 539 32.48 -8.38 -12.02
C GLU A 539 31.12 -8.65 -11.38
N ILE A 540 30.32 -7.60 -11.19
CA ILE A 540 28.99 -7.68 -10.56
C ILE A 540 28.06 -8.62 -11.36
N SER A 541 28.12 -8.58 -12.69
CA SER A 541 27.31 -9.44 -13.55
C SER A 541 27.60 -10.93 -13.35
N LYS A 542 28.87 -11.30 -13.15
CA LYS A 542 29.26 -12.68 -12.83
C LYS A 542 28.82 -13.09 -11.43
N GLN A 543 28.94 -12.20 -10.43
CA GLN A 543 28.48 -12.47 -9.07
C GLN A 543 26.96 -12.72 -9.00
N ARG A 544 26.17 -11.95 -9.77
CA ARG A 544 24.71 -12.17 -9.91
C ARG A 544 24.41 -13.56 -10.49
N LEU A 545 25.14 -13.95 -11.54
CA LEU A 545 24.99 -15.27 -12.15
C LEU A 545 25.31 -16.41 -11.17
N ASP A 546 26.42 -16.28 -10.43
CA ASP A 546 26.83 -17.28 -9.44
C ASP A 546 25.80 -17.41 -8.32
N ARG A 547 25.25 -16.27 -7.86
CA ARG A 547 24.16 -16.26 -6.88
C ARG A 547 22.91 -16.97 -7.41
N ALA A 548 22.54 -16.74 -8.68
CA ALA A 548 21.42 -17.41 -9.32
C ALA A 548 21.62 -18.94 -9.36
N ILE A 549 22.82 -19.40 -9.73
CA ILE A 549 23.20 -20.82 -9.75
C ILE A 549 23.11 -21.43 -8.35
N LEU A 550 23.60 -20.75 -7.31
CA LEU A 550 23.51 -21.23 -5.94
C LEU A 550 22.05 -21.41 -5.49
N ILE A 551 21.17 -20.46 -5.82
CA ILE A 551 19.73 -20.55 -5.52
C ILE A 551 19.09 -21.69 -6.29
N PHE A 552 19.45 -21.88 -7.57
CA PHE A 552 19.04 -23.03 -8.36
C PHE A 552 19.44 -24.35 -7.69
N VAL A 553 20.71 -24.54 -7.33
CA VAL A 553 21.20 -25.78 -6.70
C VAL A 553 20.48 -26.02 -5.37
N GLN A 554 20.23 -24.97 -4.58
CA GLN A 554 19.49 -25.08 -3.32
C GLN A 554 18.06 -25.57 -3.55
N ASN A 555 17.33 -24.98 -4.51
CA ASN A 555 15.96 -25.38 -4.83
C ASN A 555 15.91 -26.76 -5.49
N PHE A 556 16.82 -27.03 -6.42
CA PHE A 556 16.98 -28.34 -7.07
C PHE A 556 17.28 -29.42 -6.04
N ARG A 557 18.16 -29.17 -5.06
CA ARG A 557 18.44 -30.13 -3.99
C ARG A 557 17.22 -30.40 -3.13
N ARG A 558 16.56 -29.34 -2.64
CA ARG A 558 15.33 -29.45 -1.83
C ARG A 558 14.24 -30.24 -2.55
N SER A 559 14.14 -30.02 -3.85
CA SER A 559 13.31 -30.84 -4.72
C SER A 559 14.04 -32.18 -4.96
N TYR A 560 14.81 -32.36 -6.01
CA TYR A 560 15.21 -33.65 -6.52
C TYR A 560 16.31 -34.41 -5.74
N VAL A 561 16.98 -33.84 -4.71
CA VAL A 561 18.17 -34.46 -4.08
C VAL A 561 18.16 -34.38 -2.54
N GLY A 562 17.47 -35.32 -1.86
CA GLY A 562 17.53 -35.51 -0.40
C GLY A 562 16.40 -36.37 0.16
N ASP A 563 16.30 -36.54 1.48
CA ASP A 563 15.22 -37.33 2.13
C ASP A 563 13.81 -36.72 1.91
N GLN A 564 13.74 -35.42 1.63
CA GLN A 564 12.51 -34.74 1.20
C GLN A 564 12.17 -35.00 -0.27
N ALA A 565 13.01 -35.73 -1.02
CA ALA A 565 12.74 -36.13 -2.39
C ALA A 565 11.77 -37.31 -2.53
N MET A 566 11.19 -37.76 -1.42
CA MET A 566 10.25 -38.88 -1.33
C MET A 566 8.97 -38.65 -2.16
N HIS A 567 9.00 -39.13 -3.40
CA HIS A 567 8.14 -40.19 -3.97
C HIS A 567 8.20 -40.15 -5.51
N ALA A 568 9.36 -40.40 -6.10
CA ALA A 568 9.49 -40.58 -7.56
C ALA A 568 10.40 -41.77 -7.92
N SER A 569 10.36 -42.83 -7.11
CA SER A 569 10.97 -44.10 -7.49
C SER A 569 9.99 -45.22 -7.19
N LYS A 570 9.10 -45.49 -8.15
CA LYS A 570 8.56 -46.83 -8.28
C LYS A 570 9.57 -47.59 -9.12
N VAL A 571 10.28 -48.51 -8.47
CA VAL A 571 10.92 -49.65 -9.13
C VAL A 571 9.84 -50.51 -9.77
#